data_AF-A0A7C3DSJ6-F1
#
_entry.id   AF-A0A7C3DSJ6-F1
#
_cell.length_a   1.000
_cell.length_b   1.000
_cell.length_c   1.000
_cell.angle_alpha   90.00
_cell.angle_beta   90.00
_cell.angle_gamma   90.00
#
_symmetry.space_group_name_H-M   'P 1'
#
loop_
_entity.id
_entity.type
_entity.pdbx_description
1 polymer ?
#
loop_
_entity_poly.entity_id
_entity_poly.type
_entity_poly.pdbx_seq_one_letter_code
_entity_poly.pdbx_strand_id
1 'polypeptide(L)'
;MPAPFQPDEELHARLEGLIRRLKLDEEAGRRKFAVSLVDVTDPDKPRYAGINDTEMMYAASLPKIAILLAGFEKIREGKLAYTPEVREMFARIARVSSNVDASRAVQMIGFESIAQTLTAPKYRFYDPGLNGGLWVGKAYGGFNDYWKRDPLHNLSHGATTLQTARFFTLLAQGKLVDERWSRELLDVLSRPGIQHKFVKGLASTPGVNIYRKSGTWKNWHADAALIEHGGKRYVAAALMESPEGGKALRHPAPPPSPRFRALHAPRPLRSTSTLLRGLRAPSRPSCSRRLPLPAPSLLRRPPRCLR
;
A
#
# COMPACT_ATOMS: atom_id res chain seq x y z
N MET A 1 -1.63 -19.84 -8.99
CA MET A 1 -0.80 -18.62 -9.15
C MET A 1 -1.72 -17.49 -9.54
N PRO A 2 -1.83 -16.37 -8.79
CA PRO A 2 -2.49 -15.21 -9.39
C PRO A 2 -1.63 -14.78 -10.58
N ALA A 3 -2.24 -14.71 -11.76
CA ALA A 3 -1.61 -14.19 -12.97
C ALA A 3 -1.01 -12.80 -12.70
N PRO A 4 0.04 -12.38 -13.42
CA PRO A 4 0.47 -10.98 -13.35
C PRO A 4 -0.72 -10.06 -13.59
N PHE A 5 -0.73 -8.90 -12.92
CA PHE A 5 -1.81 -7.94 -13.05
C PHE A 5 -2.07 -7.64 -14.53
N GLN A 6 -3.34 -7.62 -14.92
CA GLN A 6 -3.75 -7.01 -16.18
C GLN A 6 -3.98 -5.53 -15.91
N PRO A 7 -3.36 -4.61 -16.68
CA PRO A 7 -3.61 -3.19 -16.51
C PRO A 7 -5.09 -2.85 -16.70
N ASP A 8 -5.63 -2.07 -15.78
CA ASP A 8 -6.93 -1.42 -15.90
C ASP A 8 -6.75 -0.16 -16.76
N GLU A 9 -7.41 -0.12 -17.92
CA GLU A 9 -7.21 0.93 -18.93
C GLU A 9 -7.46 2.34 -18.39
N GLU A 10 -8.50 2.51 -17.57
CA GLU A 10 -8.86 3.82 -17.02
C GLU A 10 -7.82 4.27 -15.98
N LEU A 11 -7.40 3.38 -15.08
CA LEU A 11 -6.37 3.67 -14.09
C LEU A 11 -5.03 3.96 -14.76
N HIS A 12 -4.72 3.22 -15.83
CA HIS A 12 -3.50 3.40 -16.61
C HIS A 12 -3.46 4.77 -17.29
N ALA A 13 -4.51 5.16 -18.02
CA ALA A 13 -4.60 6.47 -18.66
C ALA A 13 -4.48 7.62 -17.64
N ARG A 14 -5.05 7.45 -16.45
CA ARG A 14 -4.92 8.41 -15.34
C ARG A 14 -3.49 8.50 -14.81
N LEU A 15 -2.80 7.37 -14.68
CA LEU A 15 -1.40 7.31 -14.26
C LEU A 15 -0.50 8.03 -15.27
N GLU A 16 -0.68 7.78 -16.57
CA GLU A 16 0.08 8.49 -17.62
C GLU A 16 -0.17 10.01 -17.58
N GLY A 17 -1.44 10.42 -17.42
CA GLY A 17 -1.80 11.83 -17.29
C GLY A 17 -1.16 12.49 -16.07
N LEU A 18 -0.98 11.75 -14.97
CA LEU A 18 -0.26 12.23 -13.80
C LEU A 18 1.25 12.36 -14.10
N ILE A 19 1.86 11.37 -14.73
CA ILE A 19 3.29 11.40 -15.07
C ILE A 19 3.63 12.62 -15.95
N ARG A 20 2.81 12.92 -16.96
CA ARG A 20 2.96 14.14 -17.78
C ARG A 20 2.82 15.41 -16.93
N ARG A 21 1.82 15.47 -16.04
CA ARG A 21 1.61 16.64 -15.16
C ARG A 21 2.77 16.88 -14.20
N LEU A 22 3.38 15.82 -13.71
CA LEU A 22 4.54 15.85 -12.83
C LEU A 22 5.87 16.04 -13.59
N LYS A 23 5.83 16.14 -14.94
CA LYS A 23 7.01 16.24 -15.81
C LYS A 23 8.00 15.09 -15.60
N LEU A 24 7.47 13.88 -15.43
CA LEU A 24 8.24 12.63 -15.28
C LEU A 24 8.26 11.78 -16.56
N ASP A 25 7.61 12.27 -17.62
CA ASP A 25 7.48 11.61 -18.91
C ASP A 25 8.83 11.44 -19.62
N GLU A 26 9.72 12.43 -19.54
CA GLU A 26 11.07 12.30 -20.10
C GLU A 26 11.88 11.20 -19.41
N GLU A 27 11.84 11.16 -18.07
CA GLU A 27 12.54 10.12 -17.29
C GLU A 27 11.92 8.75 -17.48
N ALA A 28 10.59 8.67 -17.64
CA ALA A 28 9.91 7.44 -18.02
C ALA A 28 10.35 6.98 -19.42
N GLY A 29 10.41 7.88 -20.41
CA GLY A 29 10.87 7.57 -21.76
C GLY A 29 12.32 7.08 -21.81
N ARG A 30 13.17 7.64 -20.94
CA ARG A 30 14.57 7.20 -20.75
C ARG A 30 14.72 5.97 -19.86
N ARG A 31 13.61 5.35 -19.40
CA ARG A 31 13.57 4.21 -18.47
C ARG A 31 14.31 4.45 -17.15
N LYS A 32 14.47 5.72 -16.77
CA LYS A 32 15.02 6.15 -15.48
C LYS A 32 13.96 6.38 -14.43
N PHE A 33 12.69 6.18 -14.78
CA PHE A 33 11.57 6.21 -13.86
C PHE A 33 10.62 5.04 -14.17
N ALA A 34 10.29 4.30 -13.12
CA ALA A 34 9.29 3.24 -13.15
C ALA A 34 8.29 3.44 -12.02
N VAL A 35 7.03 3.15 -12.27
CA VAL A 35 5.95 3.29 -11.28
C VAL A 35 4.90 2.21 -11.47
N SER A 36 4.37 1.72 -10.35
CA SER A 36 3.20 0.85 -10.29
C SER A 36 2.21 1.42 -9.28
N LEU A 37 0.93 1.40 -9.63
CA LEU A 37 -0.20 1.78 -8.79
C LEU A 37 -1.23 0.65 -8.79
N VAL A 38 -1.70 0.27 -7.60
CA VAL A 38 -2.79 -0.69 -7.42
C VAL A 38 -3.85 -0.04 -6.56
N ASP A 39 -5.09 0.08 -7.04
CA ASP A 39 -6.24 0.33 -6.17
C ASP A 39 -6.65 -1.00 -5.56
N VAL A 40 -6.47 -1.13 -4.24
CA VAL A 40 -6.83 -2.31 -3.44
C VAL A 40 -7.96 -1.98 -2.47
N THR A 41 -8.77 -0.97 -2.78
CA THR A 41 -9.96 -0.61 -1.99
C THR A 41 -10.94 -1.77 -1.93
N ASP A 42 -11.15 -2.44 -3.07
CA ASP A 42 -11.76 -3.76 -3.13
C ASP A 42 -10.62 -4.80 -3.17
N PRO A 43 -10.35 -5.53 -2.06
CA PRO A 43 -9.22 -6.45 -2.00
C PRO A 43 -9.39 -7.66 -2.93
N ASP A 44 -10.61 -7.99 -3.36
CA ASP A 44 -10.86 -9.12 -4.26
C ASP A 44 -10.79 -8.72 -5.73
N LYS A 45 -10.89 -7.42 -6.03
CA LYS A 45 -10.83 -6.87 -7.39
C LYS A 45 -9.82 -5.71 -7.51
N PRO A 46 -8.52 -5.99 -7.28
CA PRO A 46 -7.50 -4.95 -7.40
C PRO A 46 -7.42 -4.43 -8.84
N ARG A 47 -7.36 -3.11 -9.00
CA ARG A 47 -7.14 -2.45 -10.31
C ARG A 47 -5.69 -2.02 -10.41
N TYR A 48 -5.03 -2.31 -11.51
CA TYR A 48 -3.59 -2.09 -11.68
C TYR A 48 -3.26 -1.10 -12.79
N ALA A 49 -2.20 -0.32 -12.60
CA ALA A 49 -1.53 0.42 -13.65
C ALA A 49 -0.02 0.45 -13.39
N GLY A 50 0.77 0.39 -14.46
CA GLY A 50 2.22 0.43 -14.37
C GLY A 50 2.84 1.13 -15.57
N ILE A 51 3.95 1.83 -15.35
CA ILE A 51 4.80 2.44 -16.39
C ILE A 51 6.22 1.95 -16.14
N ASN A 52 6.83 1.32 -17.13
CA ASN A 52 8.13 0.62 -17.01
C ASN A 52 8.15 -0.34 -15.80
N ASP A 53 7.01 -0.96 -15.52
CA ASP A 53 6.76 -1.66 -14.26
C ASP A 53 7.60 -2.92 -14.08
N THR A 54 7.99 -3.56 -15.18
CA THR A 54 8.95 -4.67 -15.25
C THR A 54 10.41 -4.21 -15.41
N GLU A 55 10.70 -2.92 -15.48
CA GLU A 55 12.08 -2.43 -15.58
C GLU A 55 12.81 -2.68 -14.27
N MET A 56 13.93 -3.39 -14.35
CA MET A 56 14.72 -3.78 -13.19
C MET A 56 15.71 -2.66 -12.88
N MET A 57 15.62 -2.11 -11.67
CA MET A 57 16.44 -0.97 -11.28
C MET A 57 17.16 -1.24 -9.96
N TYR A 58 18.30 -0.57 -9.76
CA TYR A 58 18.94 -0.57 -8.45
C TYR A 58 18.05 0.17 -7.44
N ALA A 59 17.60 -0.55 -6.41
CA ALA A 59 16.55 -0.09 -5.51
C ALA A 59 17.05 0.29 -4.10
N ALA A 60 18.37 0.35 -3.92
CA ALA A 60 19.02 0.70 -2.66
C ALA A 60 18.50 -0.13 -1.46
N SER A 61 17.86 0.52 -0.48
CA SER A 61 17.31 -0.14 0.72
C SER A 61 15.86 -0.62 0.59
N LEU A 62 15.19 -0.42 -0.56
CA LEU A 62 13.85 -0.96 -0.75
C LEU A 62 13.82 -2.50 -0.64
N PRO A 63 14.76 -3.26 -1.24
CA PRO A 63 14.77 -4.72 -1.16
C PRO A 63 14.91 -5.32 0.24
N LYS A 64 15.13 -4.51 1.30
CA LYS A 64 15.01 -4.99 2.69
C LYS A 64 13.64 -5.59 3.01
N ILE A 65 12.59 -5.27 2.25
CA ILE A 65 11.29 -5.96 2.38
C ILE A 65 11.39 -7.47 2.09
N ALA A 66 12.35 -7.91 1.27
CA ALA A 66 12.63 -9.32 1.04
C ALA A 66 13.22 -10.00 2.28
N ILE A 67 14.07 -9.29 3.02
CA ILE A 67 14.62 -9.77 4.30
C ILE A 67 13.49 -9.96 5.31
N LEU A 68 12.58 -8.97 5.40
CA LEU A 68 11.41 -9.06 6.28
C LEU A 68 10.52 -10.25 5.91
N LEU A 69 10.20 -10.43 4.63
CA LEU A 69 9.40 -11.56 4.15
C LEU A 69 10.03 -12.90 4.50
N ALA A 70 11.31 -13.11 4.17
CA ALA A 70 12.00 -14.36 4.48
C ALA A 70 12.09 -14.61 5.99
N GLY A 71 12.26 -13.54 6.78
CA GLY A 71 12.21 -13.61 8.25
C GLY A 71 10.85 -14.08 8.76
N PHE A 72 9.75 -13.49 8.28
CA PHE A 72 8.39 -13.90 8.65
C PHE A 72 8.04 -15.31 8.14
N GLU A 73 8.54 -15.74 6.99
CA GLU A 73 8.41 -17.15 6.56
C GLU A 73 9.12 -18.11 7.51
N LYS A 74 10.36 -17.81 7.92
CA LYS A 74 11.05 -18.63 8.93
C LYS A 74 10.33 -18.66 10.27
N ILE A 75 9.73 -17.54 10.68
CA ILE A 75 8.90 -17.47 11.88
C ILE A 75 7.66 -18.35 11.75
N ARG A 76 6.94 -18.26 10.62
CA ARG A 76 5.77 -19.11 10.34
C ARG A 76 6.12 -20.59 10.39
N GLU A 77 7.30 -20.95 9.91
CA GLU A 77 7.82 -22.33 9.90
C GLU A 77 8.40 -22.78 11.25
N GLY A 78 8.41 -21.93 12.28
CA GLY A 78 8.99 -22.25 13.59
C GLY A 78 10.53 -22.30 13.60
N LYS A 79 11.19 -21.86 12.52
CA LYS A 79 12.66 -21.83 12.36
C LYS A 79 13.31 -20.56 12.92
N LEU A 80 12.51 -19.55 13.24
CA LEU A 80 12.96 -18.32 13.91
C LEU A 80 11.91 -17.92 14.95
N ALA A 81 12.33 -17.70 16.20
CA ALA A 81 11.40 -17.23 17.24
C ALA A 81 11.02 -15.77 17.00
N TYR A 82 9.72 -15.45 17.06
CA TYR A 82 9.24 -14.07 17.00
C TYR A 82 9.22 -13.43 18.39
N THR A 83 10.40 -13.03 18.86
CA THR A 83 10.56 -12.34 20.14
C THR A 83 10.36 -10.82 19.99
N PRO A 84 10.17 -10.07 21.08
CA PRO A 84 10.15 -8.61 21.04
C PRO A 84 11.39 -8.01 20.37
N GLU A 85 12.58 -8.60 20.57
CA GLU A 85 13.83 -8.13 19.99
C GLU A 85 13.86 -8.31 18.47
N VAL A 86 13.35 -9.45 17.96
CA VAL A 86 13.23 -9.70 16.52
C VAL A 86 12.24 -8.74 15.89
N ARG A 87 11.10 -8.52 16.55
CA ARG A 87 10.11 -7.55 16.12
C ARG A 87 10.67 -6.14 16.03
N GLU A 88 11.37 -5.68 17.06
CA GLU A 88 11.97 -4.33 17.07
C GLU A 88 13.11 -4.21 16.04
N MET A 89 13.90 -5.25 15.83
CA MET A 89 14.89 -5.31 14.75
C MET A 89 14.21 -5.12 13.38
N PHE A 90 13.13 -5.85 13.10
CA PHE A 90 12.37 -5.73 11.86
C PHE A 90 11.73 -4.34 11.71
N ALA A 91 11.20 -3.77 12.79
CA ALA A 91 10.68 -2.40 12.80
C ALA A 91 11.77 -1.38 12.45
N ARG A 92 12.99 -1.51 12.99
CA ARG A 92 14.12 -0.60 12.65
C ARG A 92 14.57 -0.76 11.20
N ILE A 93 14.57 -1.98 10.66
CA ILE A 93 14.83 -2.24 9.23
C ILE A 93 13.82 -1.51 8.35
N ALA A 94 12.54 -1.56 8.70
CA ALA A 94 11.47 -0.91 7.92
C ALA A 94 11.46 0.62 8.09
N ARG A 95 11.30 1.09 9.34
CA ARG A 95 10.95 2.47 9.69
C ARG A 95 12.10 3.45 9.55
N VAL A 96 13.29 3.07 10.00
CA VAL A 96 14.50 3.93 9.97
C VAL A 96 15.58 3.38 9.04
N SER A 97 15.25 2.32 8.28
CA SER A 97 16.15 1.72 7.29
C SER A 97 17.50 1.29 7.85
N SER A 98 17.55 0.85 9.12
CA SER A 98 18.79 0.44 9.80
C SER A 98 19.58 -0.57 8.97
N ASN A 99 20.85 -0.25 8.68
CA ASN A 99 21.76 -1.12 7.94
C ASN A 99 22.31 -2.22 8.83
N VAL A 100 22.64 -1.90 10.08
CA VAL A 100 23.14 -2.86 11.08
C VAL A 100 22.12 -3.94 11.35
N ASP A 101 20.86 -3.57 11.61
CA ASP A 101 19.78 -4.54 11.85
C ASP A 101 19.49 -5.38 10.59
N ALA A 102 19.56 -4.78 9.40
CA ALA A 102 19.37 -5.51 8.14
C ALA A 102 20.47 -6.55 7.92
N SER A 103 21.74 -6.20 8.19
CA SER A 103 22.85 -7.16 8.12
C SER A 103 22.72 -8.28 9.15
N ARG A 104 22.34 -7.94 10.39
CA ARG A 104 22.06 -8.95 11.43
C ARG A 104 20.94 -9.89 11.02
N ALA A 105 19.84 -9.36 10.49
CA ALA A 105 18.73 -10.17 9.99
C ALA A 105 19.17 -11.08 8.82
N VAL A 106 19.99 -10.58 7.90
CA VAL A 106 20.55 -11.41 6.82
C VAL A 106 21.43 -12.53 7.38
N GLN A 107 22.27 -12.28 8.38
CA GLN A 107 23.08 -13.32 9.03
C GLN A 107 22.22 -14.39 9.71
N MET A 108 21.14 -13.98 10.39
CA MET A 108 20.20 -14.89 11.05
C MET A 108 19.37 -15.71 10.05
N ILE A 109 18.96 -15.10 8.94
CA ILE A 109 18.07 -15.73 7.95
C ILE A 109 18.86 -16.54 6.92
N GLY A 110 20.02 -16.05 6.48
CA GLY A 110 20.81 -16.61 5.38
C GLY A 110 20.36 -16.07 4.02
N PHE A 111 21.33 -15.71 3.17
CA PHE A 111 21.05 -15.18 1.84
C PHE A 111 20.33 -16.19 0.94
N GLU A 112 20.73 -17.46 1.01
CA GLU A 112 20.11 -18.56 0.26
C GLU A 112 18.62 -18.66 0.61
N SER A 113 18.25 -18.56 1.89
CA SER A 113 16.85 -18.58 2.32
C SER A 113 16.07 -17.37 1.81
N ILE A 114 16.68 -16.19 1.77
CA ILE A 114 16.06 -14.99 1.20
C ILE A 114 15.80 -15.21 -0.30
N ALA A 115 16.81 -15.62 -1.06
CA ALA A 115 16.65 -15.85 -2.50
C ALA A 115 15.65 -16.97 -2.81
N GLN A 116 15.69 -18.08 -2.08
CA GLN A 116 14.70 -19.17 -2.19
C GLN A 116 13.28 -18.66 -1.94
N THR A 117 13.08 -17.80 -0.94
CA THR A 117 11.76 -17.20 -0.68
C THR A 117 11.30 -16.35 -1.88
N LEU A 118 12.20 -15.57 -2.48
CA LEU A 118 11.86 -14.69 -3.61
C LEU A 118 11.60 -15.46 -4.91
N THR A 119 12.27 -16.58 -5.14
CA THR A 119 12.10 -17.41 -6.34
C THR A 119 11.07 -18.53 -6.17
N ALA A 120 10.63 -18.81 -4.94
CA ALA A 120 9.66 -19.87 -4.65
C ALA A 120 8.37 -19.69 -5.46
N PRO A 121 7.77 -20.79 -5.97
CA PRO A 121 6.50 -20.74 -6.69
C PRO A 121 5.39 -20.01 -5.93
N LYS A 122 5.37 -20.08 -4.59
CA LYS A 122 4.41 -19.36 -3.72
C LYS A 122 4.32 -17.86 -4.06
N TYR A 123 5.44 -17.24 -4.41
CA TYR A 123 5.53 -15.80 -4.62
C TYR A 123 6.01 -15.41 -6.01
N ARG A 124 7.16 -15.96 -6.43
CA ARG A 124 7.92 -15.52 -7.61
C ARG A 124 8.08 -14.00 -7.62
N PHE A 125 8.59 -13.44 -6.51
CA PHE A 125 8.95 -12.02 -6.42
C PHE A 125 10.25 -11.70 -7.15
N TYR A 126 11.08 -12.71 -7.45
CA TYR A 126 12.07 -12.66 -8.50
C TYR A 126 11.68 -13.67 -9.56
N ASP A 127 11.38 -13.19 -10.77
CA ASP A 127 10.95 -14.01 -11.88
C ASP A 127 11.73 -13.61 -13.15
N PRO A 128 12.64 -14.47 -13.64
CA PRO A 128 13.39 -14.17 -14.85
C PRO A 128 12.51 -13.89 -16.08
N GLY A 129 11.32 -14.50 -16.16
CA GLY A 129 10.36 -14.27 -17.23
C GLY A 129 9.66 -12.91 -17.16
N LEU A 130 9.76 -12.20 -16.03
CA LEU A 130 9.26 -10.84 -15.82
C LEU A 130 10.41 -9.85 -15.55
N ASN A 131 11.58 -10.14 -16.13
CA ASN A 131 12.77 -9.30 -16.04
C ASN A 131 13.33 -9.13 -14.60
N GLY A 132 13.13 -10.14 -13.75
CA GLY A 132 13.67 -10.16 -12.38
C GLY A 132 12.62 -9.76 -11.34
N GLY A 133 12.95 -8.79 -10.49
CA GLY A 133 12.11 -8.41 -9.36
C GLY A 133 12.90 -8.04 -8.11
N LEU A 134 12.45 -8.47 -6.93
CA LEU A 134 13.16 -8.19 -5.69
C LEU A 134 14.44 -9.03 -5.58
N TRP A 135 15.57 -8.40 -5.27
CA TRP A 135 16.84 -9.10 -5.05
C TRP A 135 17.66 -8.48 -3.92
N VAL A 136 18.27 -9.35 -3.09
CA VAL A 136 19.21 -8.97 -2.02
C VAL A 136 20.49 -9.79 -2.22
N GLY A 137 21.47 -9.18 -2.87
CA GLY A 137 22.72 -9.81 -3.26
C GLY A 137 23.91 -9.48 -2.37
N LYS A 138 23.72 -8.57 -1.41
CA LYS A 138 24.70 -8.24 -0.37
C LYS A 138 23.97 -7.78 0.88
N ALA A 139 24.65 -7.78 2.02
CA ALA A 139 24.10 -7.17 3.23
C ALA A 139 24.32 -5.66 3.19
N TYR A 140 24.04 -4.98 4.29
CA TYR A 140 24.03 -3.52 4.34
C TYR A 140 25.16 -2.92 5.18
N GLY A 141 26.09 -3.74 5.68
CA GLY A 141 27.10 -3.38 6.67
C GLY A 141 28.41 -2.86 6.08
N GLY A 142 28.73 -3.15 4.82
CA GLY A 142 29.94 -2.60 4.19
C GLY A 142 30.32 -3.21 2.84
N PHE A 143 31.59 -2.98 2.47
CA PHE A 143 32.15 -3.45 1.20
C PHE A 143 32.38 -4.96 1.12
N ASN A 144 32.42 -5.69 2.23
CA ASN A 144 32.74 -7.12 2.24
C ASN A 144 31.53 -8.04 2.44
N ASP A 145 30.32 -7.49 2.48
CA ASP A 145 29.09 -8.26 2.76
C ASP A 145 28.43 -8.83 1.48
N TYR A 146 29.21 -9.04 0.42
CA TYR A 146 28.68 -9.55 -0.85
C TYR A 146 28.37 -11.04 -0.77
N TRP A 147 27.26 -11.43 -1.37
CA TRP A 147 26.92 -12.83 -1.60
C TRP A 147 26.86 -13.13 -3.09
N LYS A 148 25.81 -12.68 -3.78
CA LYS A 148 25.59 -12.96 -5.20
C LYS A 148 24.79 -11.84 -5.86
N ARG A 149 25.27 -11.34 -7.01
CA ARG A 149 24.55 -10.37 -7.83
C ARG A 149 23.30 -10.98 -8.45
N ASP A 150 22.31 -10.16 -8.76
CA ASP A 150 21.13 -10.66 -9.46
C ASP A 150 21.54 -11.19 -10.85
N PRO A 151 21.00 -12.33 -11.27
CA PRO A 151 21.48 -13.04 -12.45
C PRO A 151 21.20 -12.34 -13.79
N LEU A 152 20.28 -11.37 -13.84
CA LEU A 152 19.89 -10.71 -15.09
C LEU A 152 20.61 -9.38 -15.31
N HIS A 153 20.72 -8.57 -14.25
CA HIS A 153 21.17 -7.18 -14.36
C HIS A 153 22.41 -6.86 -13.52
N ASN A 154 22.99 -7.88 -12.87
CA ASN A 154 24.22 -7.77 -12.07
C ASN A 154 24.12 -6.75 -10.91
N LEU A 155 22.91 -6.47 -10.42
CA LEU A 155 22.62 -5.57 -9.32
C LEU A 155 22.83 -6.27 -7.98
N SER A 156 23.30 -5.51 -6.99
CA SER A 156 23.39 -6.02 -5.61
C SER A 156 22.06 -5.89 -4.87
N HIS A 157 21.23 -4.89 -5.21
CA HIS A 157 19.91 -4.69 -4.65
C HIS A 157 18.96 -4.26 -5.76
N GLY A 158 18.18 -5.20 -6.27
CA GLY A 158 17.28 -4.97 -7.39
C GLY A 158 15.82 -4.93 -6.97
N ALA A 159 15.01 -4.17 -7.72
CA ALA A 159 13.57 -4.25 -7.67
C ALA A 159 12.98 -3.93 -9.05
N THR A 160 11.81 -4.49 -9.34
CA THR A 160 10.86 -3.93 -10.31
C THR A 160 9.67 -3.36 -9.54
N THR A 161 8.98 -2.35 -10.09
CA THR A 161 7.80 -1.80 -9.39
C THR A 161 6.62 -2.78 -9.43
N LEU A 162 6.49 -3.61 -10.46
CA LEU A 162 5.49 -4.67 -10.56
C LEU A 162 5.61 -5.64 -9.37
N GLN A 163 6.80 -6.18 -9.12
CA GLN A 163 7.00 -7.18 -8.05
C GLN A 163 6.86 -6.55 -6.66
N THR A 164 7.30 -5.31 -6.52
CA THR A 164 7.10 -4.54 -5.29
C THR A 164 5.60 -4.27 -5.04
N ALA A 165 4.84 -3.91 -6.08
CA ALA A 165 3.40 -3.69 -5.96
C ALA A 165 2.64 -5.00 -5.64
N ARG A 166 3.04 -6.13 -6.24
CA ARG A 166 2.51 -7.46 -5.89
C ARG A 166 2.75 -7.80 -4.42
N PHE A 167 3.95 -7.51 -3.90
CA PHE A 167 4.27 -7.70 -2.48
C PHE A 167 3.29 -6.96 -1.57
N PHE A 168 3.13 -5.66 -1.77
CA PHE A 168 2.25 -4.84 -0.94
C PHE A 168 0.76 -5.15 -1.17
N THR A 169 0.38 -5.64 -2.35
CA THR A 169 -1.00 -6.09 -2.62
C THR A 169 -1.32 -7.36 -1.85
N LEU A 170 -0.44 -8.36 -1.88
CA LEU A 170 -0.60 -9.58 -1.08
C LEU A 170 -0.62 -9.25 0.41
N LEU A 171 0.20 -8.30 0.86
CA LEU A 171 0.18 -7.81 2.24
C LEU A 171 -1.16 -7.15 2.59
N ALA A 172 -1.68 -6.29 1.72
CA ALA A 172 -2.97 -5.64 1.90
C ALA A 172 -4.13 -6.65 1.99
N GLN A 173 -4.06 -7.74 1.22
CA GLN A 173 -5.04 -8.81 1.20
C GLN A 173 -4.89 -9.81 2.36
N GLY A 174 -3.87 -9.69 3.22
CA GLY A 174 -3.60 -10.69 4.25
C GLY A 174 -3.07 -12.02 3.72
N LYS A 175 -2.55 -12.04 2.48
CA LYS A 175 -2.09 -13.25 1.76
C LYS A 175 -0.56 -13.38 1.72
N LEU A 176 0.18 -12.39 2.21
CA LEU A 176 1.65 -12.45 2.28
C LEU A 176 2.06 -13.22 3.55
N VAL A 177 2.83 -14.30 3.40
CA VAL A 177 3.10 -15.30 4.45
C VAL A 177 1.84 -16.07 4.84
N ASP A 178 0.97 -15.46 5.62
CA ASP A 178 -0.42 -15.81 5.95
C ASP A 178 -1.11 -14.60 6.61
N GLU A 179 -2.38 -14.73 7.01
CA GLU A 179 -3.17 -13.63 7.58
C GLU A 179 -2.55 -13.05 8.87
N ARG A 180 -2.02 -13.91 9.75
CA ARG A 180 -1.44 -13.47 11.02
C ARG A 180 -0.16 -12.69 10.75
N TRP A 181 0.76 -13.24 9.97
CA TRP A 181 2.06 -12.62 9.74
C TRP A 181 1.99 -11.44 8.76
N SER A 182 0.99 -11.39 7.88
CA SER A 182 0.65 -10.18 7.14
C SER A 182 0.32 -9.02 8.07
N ARG A 183 -0.51 -9.24 9.10
CA ARG A 183 -0.84 -8.18 10.07
C ARG A 183 0.38 -7.67 10.84
N GLU A 184 1.25 -8.56 11.28
CA GLU A 184 2.49 -8.19 11.98
C GLU A 184 3.47 -7.44 11.07
N LEU A 185 3.66 -7.92 9.83
CA LEU A 185 4.51 -7.25 8.84
C LEU A 185 3.95 -5.87 8.47
N LEU A 186 2.62 -5.72 8.42
CA LEU A 186 1.97 -4.43 8.20
C LEU A 186 2.29 -3.47 9.37
N ASP A 187 2.19 -3.89 10.63
CA ASP A 187 2.61 -3.01 11.75
C ASP A 187 4.10 -2.67 11.68
N VAL A 188 4.97 -3.62 11.37
CA VAL A 188 6.41 -3.38 11.18
C VAL A 188 6.67 -2.27 10.16
N LEU A 189 5.90 -2.24 9.06
CA LEU A 189 5.99 -1.23 8.00
C LEU A 189 5.27 0.09 8.33
N SER A 190 4.45 0.13 9.38
CA SER A 190 3.76 1.36 9.83
C SER A 190 4.73 2.37 10.43
N ARG A 191 4.25 3.60 10.69
CA ARG A 191 4.98 4.65 11.42
C ARG A 191 6.39 4.89 10.88
N PRO A 192 6.52 5.27 9.59
CA PRO A 192 7.82 5.49 8.97
C PRO A 192 8.61 6.59 9.71
N GLY A 193 9.84 6.28 10.10
CA GLY A 193 10.72 7.20 10.83
C GLY A 193 11.48 8.19 9.93
N ILE A 194 11.45 8.01 8.61
CA ILE A 194 12.13 8.88 7.64
C ILE A 194 11.12 9.70 6.82
N GLN A 195 11.16 11.03 6.98
CA GLN A 195 10.20 11.98 6.40
C GLN A 195 10.63 12.52 5.02
N HIS A 196 10.76 11.62 4.04
CA HIS A 196 11.11 11.96 2.65
C HIS A 196 10.16 11.29 1.64
N LYS A 197 10.22 11.70 0.37
CA LYS A 197 9.43 11.11 -0.74
C LYS A 197 7.93 11.00 -0.39
N PHE A 198 7.29 9.83 -0.47
CA PHE A 198 5.84 9.68 -0.25
C PHE A 198 5.37 10.23 1.10
N VAL A 199 6.09 9.96 2.20
CA VAL A 199 5.71 10.51 3.52
C VAL A 199 5.74 12.03 3.53
N LYS A 200 6.74 12.64 2.90
CA LYS A 200 6.81 14.11 2.81
C LYS A 200 5.71 14.67 1.90
N GLY A 201 5.36 13.94 0.84
CA GLY A 201 4.26 14.25 -0.05
C GLY A 201 2.89 14.28 0.61
N LEU A 202 2.69 13.37 1.55
CA LEU A 202 1.41 13.17 2.24
C LEU A 202 1.34 13.90 3.59
N ALA A 203 2.40 14.59 4.01
CA ALA A 203 2.49 15.22 5.33
C ALA A 203 1.38 16.26 5.61
N SER A 204 0.88 16.93 4.57
CA SER A 204 -0.22 17.90 4.67
C SER A 204 -1.62 17.28 4.50
N THR A 205 -1.72 15.96 4.31
CA THR A 205 -2.99 15.24 4.13
C THR A 205 -3.38 14.57 5.45
N PRO A 206 -4.34 15.13 6.21
CA PRO A 206 -4.74 14.56 7.50
C PRO A 206 -5.43 13.19 7.31
N GLY A 207 -5.31 12.31 8.30
CA GLY A 207 -5.99 11.02 8.29
C GLY A 207 -5.42 9.98 7.30
N VAL A 208 -4.20 10.19 6.81
CA VAL A 208 -3.49 9.20 5.99
C VAL A 208 -2.80 8.17 6.89
N ASN A 209 -3.10 6.89 6.69
CA ASN A 209 -2.24 5.81 7.18
C ASN A 209 -1.30 5.37 6.07
N ILE A 210 -0.03 5.14 6.40
CA ILE A 210 0.98 4.73 5.44
C ILE A 210 1.87 3.62 6.02
N TYR A 211 2.00 2.54 5.26
CA TYR A 211 2.84 1.39 5.54
C TYR A 211 3.87 1.27 4.43
N ARG A 212 5.15 1.42 4.73
CA ARG A 212 6.11 1.87 3.71
C ARG A 212 7.50 1.29 3.87
N LYS A 213 8.19 1.11 2.75
CA LYS A 213 9.65 1.03 2.69
C LYS A 213 10.22 1.96 1.62
N SER A 214 11.22 2.75 2.00
CA SER A 214 11.99 3.60 1.07
C SER A 214 13.41 3.09 0.82
N GLY A 215 14.02 3.51 -0.27
CA GLY A 215 15.45 3.37 -0.57
C GLY A 215 16.07 4.65 -1.12
N THR A 216 17.33 4.91 -0.80
CA THR A 216 18.15 5.97 -1.42
C THR A 216 19.61 5.54 -1.44
N TRP A 217 20.28 5.76 -2.57
CA TRP A 217 21.72 5.62 -2.71
C TRP A 217 22.22 6.41 -3.92
N LYS A 218 23.02 7.46 -3.68
CA LYS A 218 23.42 8.40 -4.75
C LYS A 218 22.16 8.88 -5.51
N ASN A 219 22.14 8.71 -6.83
CA ASN A 219 21.02 9.09 -7.70
C ASN A 219 19.88 8.06 -7.72
N TRP A 220 19.99 6.95 -7.01
CA TRP A 220 18.95 5.92 -7.00
C TRP A 220 17.99 6.16 -5.86
N HIS A 221 16.72 6.31 -6.19
CA HIS A 221 15.63 6.56 -5.26
C HIS A 221 14.55 5.51 -5.47
N ALA A 222 14.05 4.98 -4.35
CA ALA A 222 12.97 4.02 -4.34
C ALA A 222 11.98 4.38 -3.24
N ASP A 223 10.71 4.14 -3.52
CA ASP A 223 9.66 4.23 -2.52
C ASP A 223 8.52 3.28 -2.82
N ALA A 224 8.03 2.59 -1.80
CA ALA A 224 6.86 1.74 -1.92
C ALA A 224 6.02 1.78 -0.66
N ALA A 225 4.71 1.87 -0.82
CA ALA A 225 3.78 1.96 0.29
C ALA A 225 2.40 1.40 -0.03
N LEU A 226 1.75 0.89 1.01
CA LEU A 226 0.30 0.81 1.12
C LEU A 226 -0.19 2.08 1.83
N ILE A 227 -1.16 2.77 1.23
CA ILE A 227 -1.67 4.07 1.66
C ILE A 227 -3.19 3.96 1.83
N GLU A 228 -3.70 4.37 2.98
CA GLU A 228 -5.13 4.40 3.30
C GLU A 228 -5.55 5.83 3.58
N HIS A 229 -6.62 6.28 2.94
CA HIS A 229 -7.17 7.62 3.15
C HIS A 229 -8.60 7.71 2.62
N GLY A 230 -9.51 8.30 3.40
CA GLY A 230 -10.87 8.61 2.95
C GLY A 230 -11.67 7.39 2.44
N GLY A 231 -11.53 6.23 3.10
CA GLY A 231 -12.19 4.99 2.69
C GLY A 231 -11.60 4.32 1.45
N LYS A 232 -10.42 4.76 1.01
CA LYS A 232 -9.70 4.18 -0.12
C LYS A 232 -8.35 3.61 0.31
N ARG A 233 -7.86 2.62 -0.44
CA ARG A 233 -6.61 1.92 -0.16
C ARG A 233 -5.82 1.67 -1.44
N TYR A 234 -4.56 2.12 -1.47
CA TYR A 234 -3.70 2.05 -2.66
C TYR A 234 -2.33 1.49 -2.33
N VAL A 235 -1.80 0.70 -3.24
CA VAL A 235 -0.38 0.37 -3.28
C VAL A 235 0.29 1.24 -4.33
N ALA A 236 1.36 1.95 -3.97
CA ALA A 236 2.21 2.66 -4.89
C ALA A 236 3.65 2.18 -4.73
N ALA A 237 4.34 1.91 -5.85
CA ALA A 237 5.77 1.63 -5.88
C ALA A 237 6.40 2.47 -6.99
N ALA A 238 7.49 3.16 -6.69
CA ALA A 238 8.22 3.99 -7.64
C ALA A 238 9.73 3.81 -7.48
N LEU A 239 10.42 3.71 -8.61
CA LEU A 239 11.88 3.62 -8.73
C LEU A 239 12.35 4.74 -9.66
N MET A 240 13.45 5.39 -9.31
CA MET A 240 13.97 6.50 -10.08
C MET A 240 15.50 6.58 -10.00
N GLU A 241 16.14 6.79 -11.14
CA GLU A 241 17.53 7.18 -11.24
C GLU A 241 17.63 8.66 -11.61
N SER A 242 17.80 9.53 -10.62
CA SER A 242 17.98 10.96 -10.82
C SER A 242 18.57 11.62 -9.58
N PRO A 243 19.47 12.61 -9.72
CA PRO A 243 19.92 13.44 -8.59
C PRO A 243 18.75 14.10 -7.83
N GLU A 244 17.63 14.35 -8.51
CA GLU A 244 16.44 14.99 -7.94
C GLU A 244 15.34 13.99 -7.56
N GLY A 245 15.62 12.68 -7.62
CA GLY A 245 14.62 11.63 -7.41
C GLY A 245 13.96 11.69 -6.03
N GLY A 246 14.68 12.14 -5.00
CA GLY A 246 14.12 12.34 -3.67
C GLY A 246 13.01 13.40 -3.59
N LYS A 247 13.06 14.43 -4.46
CA LYS A 247 12.01 15.45 -4.59
C LYS A 247 10.90 14.98 -5.51
N ALA A 248 11.26 14.38 -6.66
CA ALA A 248 10.30 13.85 -7.63
C ALA A 248 9.32 12.84 -7.00
N LEU A 249 9.83 11.96 -6.13
CA LEU A 249 9.01 10.95 -5.44
C LEU A 249 8.20 11.50 -4.25
N ARG A 250 8.00 12.83 -4.12
CA ARG A 250 7.04 13.40 -3.14
C ARG A 250 5.60 13.36 -3.62
N HIS A 251 5.34 12.84 -4.81
CA HIS A 251 4.00 12.70 -5.35
C HIS A 251 3.69 11.21 -5.47
N PRO A 252 3.31 10.52 -4.36
CA PRO A 252 2.70 9.20 -4.49
C PRO A 252 1.49 9.39 -5.39
N ALA A 253 1.35 8.57 -6.44
CA ALA A 253 0.24 8.72 -7.38
C ALA A 253 -1.07 8.82 -6.58
N PRO A 254 -1.71 10.01 -6.53
CA PRO A 254 -2.76 10.23 -5.55
C PRO A 254 -4.00 9.42 -5.94
N PRO A 255 -4.87 9.11 -4.98
CA PRO A 255 -6.17 8.56 -5.30
C PRO A 255 -6.94 9.49 -6.24
N PRO A 256 -7.74 8.94 -7.17
CA PRO A 256 -8.72 9.77 -7.85
C PRO A 256 -9.69 10.34 -6.81
N SER A 257 -9.62 11.65 -6.58
CA SER A 257 -10.62 12.34 -5.77
C SER A 257 -12.01 12.17 -6.40
N PRO A 258 -13.09 12.04 -5.61
CA PRO A 258 -14.46 11.99 -6.13
C PRO A 258 -14.93 13.30 -6.82
N ARG A 259 -14.08 14.33 -6.93
CA ARG A 259 -14.38 15.56 -7.68
C ARG A 259 -14.35 15.37 -9.20
N PHE A 260 -14.04 14.18 -9.72
CA PHE A 260 -14.21 13.84 -11.13
C PHE A 260 -15.57 13.19 -11.40
N ARG A 261 -16.64 13.97 -11.26
CA ARG A 261 -17.95 13.66 -11.84
C ARG A 261 -18.69 14.97 -12.15
N ALA A 262 -18.29 15.64 -13.23
CA ALA A 262 -19.05 16.75 -13.81
C ALA A 262 -18.67 17.03 -15.27
N LEU A 263 -18.61 16.02 -16.13
CA LEU A 263 -18.87 16.17 -17.56
C LEU A 263 -19.71 14.96 -17.95
N HIS A 264 -20.91 15.19 -18.47
CA HIS A 264 -21.99 14.23 -18.72
C HIS A 264 -22.88 13.87 -17.51
N ALA A 265 -23.61 14.87 -17.00
CA ALA A 265 -24.97 14.63 -16.52
C ALA A 265 -25.95 15.05 -17.65
N PRO A 266 -26.96 14.23 -18.00
CA PRO A 266 -28.00 14.65 -18.93
C PRO A 266 -28.80 15.82 -18.33
N ARG A 267 -29.12 16.81 -19.16
CA ARG A 267 -29.95 17.97 -18.78
C ARG A 267 -31.27 17.49 -18.16
N PRO A 268 -31.73 18.05 -17.03
CA PRO A 268 -33.06 17.75 -16.54
C PRO A 268 -34.12 18.33 -17.49
N LEU A 269 -35.12 17.51 -17.80
CA LEU A 269 -36.34 17.90 -18.51
C LEU A 269 -37.02 19.05 -17.76
N ARG A 270 -37.35 20.14 -18.48
CA ARG A 270 -38.21 21.21 -17.97
C ARG A 270 -39.62 20.65 -17.78
N SER A 271 -40.10 20.61 -16.54
CA SER A 271 -41.53 20.48 -16.23
C SER A 271 -42.12 21.89 -16.12
N THR A 272 -42.82 22.34 -17.15
CA THR A 272 -43.74 23.48 -17.07
C THR A 272 -45.16 22.94 -16.95
N SER A 273 -45.76 23.05 -15.76
CA SER A 273 -47.21 23.03 -15.60
C SER A 273 -47.57 23.81 -14.34
N THR A 274 -47.76 25.11 -14.51
CA THR A 274 -48.49 25.97 -13.57
C THR A 274 -49.70 26.48 -14.34
N LEU A 275 -50.88 25.90 -14.09
CA LEU A 275 -52.18 26.50 -14.41
C LEU A 275 -53.28 25.68 -13.75
N LEU A 276 -53.83 26.20 -12.66
CA LEU A 276 -55.24 26.57 -12.52
C LEU A 276 -55.64 26.65 -11.04
N ARG A 277 -55.89 27.89 -10.61
CA ARG A 277 -56.74 28.22 -9.47
C ARG A 277 -58.18 27.90 -9.80
N GLY A 278 -58.94 27.48 -8.79
CA GLY A 278 -60.35 27.80 -8.66
C GLY A 278 -61.24 26.60 -8.37
N LEU A 279 -61.71 26.48 -7.13
CA LEU A 279 -63.13 26.46 -6.76
C LEU A 279 -63.29 26.25 -5.22
N ARG A 280 -64.22 27.00 -4.63
CA ARG A 280 -64.66 26.98 -3.21
C ARG A 280 -65.49 25.70 -2.94
N ALA A 281 -65.52 25.11 -1.75
CA ALA A 281 -66.31 25.44 -0.53
C ALA A 281 -66.28 24.17 0.42
N PRO A 282 -67.08 24.04 1.51
CA PRO A 282 -67.13 24.79 2.77
C PRO A 282 -67.01 23.91 4.06
N SER A 283 -66.96 24.58 5.23
CA SER A 283 -67.46 24.21 6.59
C SER A 283 -67.00 22.94 7.36
N ARG A 284 -66.66 23.17 8.65
CA ARG A 284 -66.37 22.20 9.74
C ARG A 284 -67.64 21.41 10.18
N PRO A 285 -67.55 20.33 10.98
CA PRO A 285 -67.47 20.47 12.45
C PRO A 285 -66.57 19.47 13.21
N SER A 286 -66.41 19.79 14.50
CA SER A 286 -65.63 19.17 15.57
C SER A 286 -65.99 17.73 15.97
N CYS A 287 -65.05 16.98 16.55
CA CYS A 287 -65.35 16.18 17.75
C CYS A 287 -64.10 15.90 18.60
N SER A 288 -64.24 16.15 19.90
CA SER A 288 -63.32 15.93 20.99
C SER A 288 -63.44 14.52 21.58
N ARG A 289 -62.34 13.91 22.05
CA ARG A 289 -62.37 13.05 23.26
C ARG A 289 -60.98 12.90 23.88
N ARG A 290 -60.95 13.06 25.21
CA ARG A 290 -59.80 12.97 26.14
C ARG A 290 -59.61 11.52 26.63
N LEU A 291 -58.33 11.11 26.78
CA LEU A 291 -57.64 10.39 27.89
C LEU A 291 -58.28 9.11 28.53
N PRO A 292 -57.56 8.27 29.33
CA PRO A 292 -56.20 8.38 29.90
C PRO A 292 -55.31 7.10 29.85
N LEU A 293 -54.08 7.26 30.34
CA LEU A 293 -53.07 6.27 30.75
C LEU A 293 -53.54 5.32 31.87
N PRO A 294 -52.79 4.24 32.13
CA PRO A 294 -52.39 3.95 33.51
C PRO A 294 -50.87 3.77 33.69
N ALA A 295 -50.48 4.03 34.95
CA ALA A 295 -49.15 4.16 35.53
C ALA A 295 -48.65 2.81 36.14
N PRO A 296 -47.45 2.77 36.77
CA PRO A 296 -46.60 1.58 36.90
C PRO A 296 -46.71 0.82 38.23
N SER A 297 -46.21 -0.41 38.29
CA SER A 297 -46.03 -1.16 39.54
C SER A 297 -44.54 -1.46 39.86
N LEU A 298 -44.23 -1.12 41.10
CA LEU A 298 -42.96 -1.09 41.83
C LEU A 298 -42.33 -2.45 42.20
N LEU A 299 -41.00 -2.39 42.40
CA LEU A 299 -40.20 -2.98 43.50
C LEU A 299 -40.22 -4.51 43.74
N ARG A 300 -39.02 -5.12 43.72
CA ARG A 300 -38.34 -5.59 44.95
C ARG A 300 -36.86 -5.89 44.74
N ARG A 301 -36.09 -5.55 45.77
CA ARG A 301 -34.63 -5.59 45.95
C ARG A 301 -34.12 -7.00 46.38
N PRO A 302 -32.79 -7.23 46.41
CA PRO A 302 -32.15 -8.56 46.39
C PRO A 302 -31.80 -9.08 47.79
N PRO A 303 -31.25 -10.30 47.91
CA PRO A 303 -30.45 -10.69 49.07
C PRO A 303 -28.93 -10.66 48.78
N ARG A 304 -28.19 -10.27 49.81
CA ARG A 304 -26.73 -10.28 49.95
C ARG A 304 -26.25 -11.60 50.60
N CYS A 305 -25.11 -12.07 50.10
CA CYS A 305 -23.88 -12.58 50.79
C CYS A 305 -23.84 -13.85 51.66
N LEU A 306 -22.64 -14.45 51.58
CA LEU A 306 -21.84 -15.32 52.49
C LEU A 306 -21.70 -16.76 51.93
N ARG A 307 -20.53 -17.35 51.75
CA ARG A 307 -19.14 -17.13 52.22
C ARG A 307 -18.14 -17.35 51.08
#